data_AF-A0A395M356-F1
#
_entry.id   AF-A0A395M356-F1
#
_cell.length_a   1.000
_cell.length_b   1.000
_cell.length_c   1.000
_cell.angle_alpha   90.00
_cell.angle_beta   90.00
_cell.angle_gamma   90.00
#
_symmetry.space_group_name_H-M   'P 1'
#
loop_
_entity.id
_entity.type
_entity.pdbx_description
1 polymer ?
#
loop_
_entity_poly.entity_id
_entity_poly.type
_entity_poly.pdbx_seq_one_letter_code
_entity_poly.pdbx_strand_id
1 'polypeptide(L)'
;MSALIEPAKQVQTEKKFVAIDGNEAVAHVAYRTNEVIAIYPITPASPMGEFADEWASQHLLNLWGTVPAVVEMQSEGGAAGAVHGALQTGA
;
A
#
# COMPACT_ATOMS: atom_id res chain seq x y z
N MET A 1 45.08 1.38 23.98
CA MET A 1 43.85 0.63 23.69
C MET A 1 43.01 1.48 22.72
N SER A 2 43.34 1.43 21.42
CA SER A 2 42.62 2.19 20.40
C SER A 2 41.47 1.33 19.91
N ALA A 3 40.24 1.70 20.21
CA ALA A 3 39.05 1.02 19.71
C ALA A 3 38.94 1.32 18.21
N LEU A 4 39.11 0.30 17.38
CA LEU A 4 38.80 0.33 15.95
C LEU A 4 37.28 0.52 15.83
N ILE A 5 36.86 1.71 15.40
CA ILE A 5 35.48 1.98 14.99
C ILE A 5 35.27 1.24 13.67
N GLU A 6 34.44 0.21 13.66
CA GLU A 6 34.02 -0.45 12.42
C GLU A 6 33.20 0.55 11.57
N PRO A 7 33.50 0.72 10.28
CA PRO A 7 32.75 1.62 9.42
C PRO A 7 31.33 1.10 9.22
N ALA A 8 30.35 2.00 9.28
CA ALA A 8 28.94 1.70 9.02
C ALA A 8 28.80 1.00 7.66
N LYS A 9 28.25 -0.22 7.67
CA LYS A 9 27.95 -1.01 6.46
C LYS A 9 26.99 -0.19 5.60
N GLN A 10 27.46 0.27 4.44
CA GLN A 10 26.59 0.89 3.44
C GLN A 10 25.58 -0.14 2.96
N VAL A 11 24.30 0.07 3.27
CA VAL A 11 23.21 -0.75 2.72
C VAL A 11 23.08 -0.40 1.25
N GLN A 12 23.73 -1.18 0.38
CA GLN A 12 23.47 -1.13 -1.04
C GLN A 12 22.08 -1.73 -1.29
N THR A 13 21.09 -0.88 -1.51
CA THR A 13 19.77 -1.30 -1.95
C THR A 13 19.87 -1.75 -3.41
N GLU A 14 20.05 -3.06 -3.59
CA GLU A 14 19.99 -3.70 -4.91
C GLU A 14 18.61 -3.45 -5.54
N LYS A 15 18.59 -2.93 -6.77
CA LYS A 15 17.33 -2.68 -7.49
C LYS A 15 16.72 -4.02 -7.89
N LYS A 16 15.59 -4.38 -7.27
CA LYS A 16 14.82 -5.58 -7.62
C LYS A 16 13.93 -5.30 -8.83
N PHE A 17 14.21 -5.98 -9.94
CA PHE A 17 13.30 -6.01 -11.08
C PHE A 17 12.35 -7.20 -10.94
N VAL A 18 11.07 -7.00 -11.25
CA VAL A 18 10.02 -8.02 -11.20
C VAL A 18 9.16 -7.94 -12.45
N ALA A 19 8.63 -9.07 -12.90
CA ALA A 19 7.63 -9.12 -13.96
C ALA A 19 6.25 -9.24 -13.32
N ILE A 20 5.46 -8.19 -13.44
CA ILE A 20 4.12 -8.06 -12.86
C ILE A 20 3.19 -7.36 -13.87
N ASP A 21 1.88 -7.49 -13.70
CA ASP A 21 0.92 -6.75 -14.53
C ASP A 21 0.72 -5.30 -14.03
N GLY A 22 -0.08 -4.53 -14.79
CA GLY A 22 -0.33 -3.12 -14.47
C GLY A 22 -1.15 -2.89 -13.19
N ASN A 23 -2.12 -3.76 -12.88
CA ASN A 23 -2.92 -3.64 -11.66
C ASN A 23 -2.05 -3.93 -10.45
N GLU A 24 -1.24 -4.99 -10.48
CA GLU A 24 -0.31 -5.30 -9.39
C GLU A 24 0.70 -4.16 -9.18
N ALA A 25 1.23 -3.58 -10.27
CA ALA A 25 2.16 -2.46 -10.20
C ALA A 25 1.54 -1.20 -9.55
N VAL A 26 0.29 -0.87 -9.92
CA VAL A 26 -0.42 0.29 -9.35
C VAL A 26 -0.81 0.03 -7.89
N ALA A 27 -1.36 -1.15 -7.60
CA ALA A 27 -1.71 -1.54 -6.24
C ALA A 27 -0.49 -1.49 -5.32
N HIS A 28 0.67 -1.96 -5.80
CA HIS A 28 1.92 -1.94 -5.04
C HIS A 28 2.30 -0.53 -4.55
N VAL A 29 2.13 0.49 -5.40
CA VAL A 29 2.37 1.88 -5.00
C VAL A 29 1.25 2.37 -4.08
N ALA A 30 -0.01 2.23 -4.50
CA ALA A 30 -1.17 2.73 -3.77
C ALA A 30 -1.24 2.19 -2.33
N TYR A 31 -1.00 0.89 -2.14
CA TYR A 31 -0.99 0.26 -0.82
C TYR A 31 0.05 0.87 0.12
N ARG A 32 1.23 1.18 -0.40
CA ARG A 32 2.34 1.73 0.39
C ARG A 32 2.14 3.20 0.73
N THR A 33 1.38 3.93 -0.07
CA THR A 33 1.20 5.38 0.04
C THR A 33 -0.15 5.79 0.61
N ASN A 34 -0.95 4.87 1.15
CA ASN A 34 -2.26 5.18 1.71
C ASN A 34 -2.47 4.54 3.10
N GLU A 35 -3.12 5.26 4.00
CA GLU A 35 -3.58 4.73 5.29
C GLU A 35 -5.01 4.16 5.19
N VAL A 36 -5.81 4.66 4.24
CA VAL A 36 -7.18 4.21 3.96
C VAL A 36 -7.35 3.93 2.47
N ILE A 37 -7.97 2.79 2.14
CA ILE A 37 -8.24 2.34 0.77
C ILE A 37 -9.70 1.86 0.72
N ALA A 38 -10.61 2.72 0.26
CA ALA A 38 -12.00 2.33 0.04
C ALA A 38 -12.17 1.80 -1.39
N ILE A 39 -12.72 0.59 -1.53
CA ILE A 39 -12.81 -0.12 -2.82
C ILE A 39 -14.25 -0.45 -3.19
N TYR A 40 -14.48 -0.69 -4.48
CA TYR A 40 -15.67 -1.33 -5.01
C TYR A 40 -15.28 -2.08 -6.30
N PRO A 41 -15.70 -3.34 -6.49
CA PRO A 41 -15.27 -4.14 -7.61
C PRO A 41 -15.91 -3.68 -8.93
N ILE A 42 -15.07 -3.37 -9.92
CA ILE A 42 -15.49 -3.14 -11.30
C ILE A 42 -14.38 -3.57 -12.27
N THR A 43 -14.75 -4.35 -13.31
CA THR A 43 -13.81 -4.75 -14.36
C THR A 43 -13.37 -3.54 -15.18
N PRO A 44 -12.07 -3.38 -15.51
CA PRO A 44 -10.94 -4.30 -15.29
C PRO A 44 -10.08 -4.00 -14.04
N ALA A 45 -10.56 -3.14 -13.14
CA ALA A 45 -9.80 -2.57 -12.03
C ALA A 45 -9.84 -3.39 -10.73
N SER A 46 -10.80 -4.32 -10.58
CA SER A 46 -10.97 -5.13 -9.37
C SER A 46 -9.68 -5.75 -8.81
N PRO A 47 -8.74 -6.27 -9.63
CA PRO A 47 -7.51 -6.87 -9.11
C PRO A 47 -6.68 -5.90 -8.24
N MET A 48 -6.74 -4.59 -8.46
CA MET A 48 -6.04 -3.63 -7.59
C MET A 48 -6.56 -3.66 -6.15
N GLY A 49 -7.88 -3.76 -5.97
CA GLY A 49 -8.51 -3.85 -4.66
C GLY A 49 -8.26 -5.21 -4.00
N GLU A 50 -8.28 -6.28 -4.79
CA GLU A 50 -7.98 -7.64 -4.32
C GLU A 50 -6.55 -7.77 -3.78
N PHE A 51 -5.55 -7.23 -4.48
CA PHE A 51 -4.17 -7.19 -3.98
C PHE A 51 -4.05 -6.37 -2.70
N ALA A 52 -4.72 -5.22 -2.62
CA ALA A 52 -4.70 -4.40 -1.41
C ALA A 52 -5.31 -5.13 -0.21
N ASP A 53 -6.46 -5.77 -0.38
CA ASP A 53 -7.13 -6.57 0.66
C ASP A 53 -6.27 -7.77 1.08
N GLU A 54 -5.69 -8.49 0.12
CA GLU A 54 -4.79 -9.61 0.39
C GLU A 54 -3.59 -9.15 1.23
N TRP A 55 -2.90 -8.08 0.83
CA TRP A 55 -1.73 -7.59 1.57
C TRP A 55 -2.10 -7.07 2.96
N ALA A 56 -3.26 -6.42 3.11
CA ALA A 56 -3.78 -6.02 4.42
C ALA A 56 -4.06 -7.25 5.32
N SER A 57 -4.66 -8.32 4.78
CA SER A 57 -4.91 -9.56 5.52
C SER A 57 -3.62 -10.22 6.01
N GLN A 58 -2.53 -10.08 5.24
CA GLN A 58 -1.18 -10.55 5.57
C GLN A 58 -0.42 -9.60 6.50
N HIS A 59 -1.04 -8.51 6.95
CA HIS A 59 -0.44 -7.50 7.83
C HIS A 59 0.81 -6.85 7.23
N LEU A 60 0.86 -6.69 5.91
CA LEU A 60 1.92 -5.91 5.28
C LEU A 60 1.81 -4.44 5.70
N LEU A 61 2.95 -3.82 5.98
CA LEU A 61 3.00 -2.42 6.39
C LEU A 61 3.17 -1.50 5.18
N ASN A 62 2.51 -0.35 5.23
CA ASN A 62 2.75 0.77 4.34
C ASN A 62 3.98 1.58 4.77
N LEU A 63 4.24 2.72 4.11
CA LEU A 63 5.41 3.55 4.37
C LEU A 63 5.43 4.21 5.76
N TRP A 64 4.27 4.30 6.44
CA TRP A 64 4.16 4.83 7.80
C TRP A 64 4.23 3.74 8.88
N GLY A 65 4.45 2.49 8.49
CA GLY A 65 4.52 1.37 9.41
C GLY A 65 3.16 0.92 9.94
N THR A 66 2.07 1.25 9.25
CA THR A 66 0.71 0.81 9.56
C THR A 66 0.17 -0.13 8.49
N VAL A 67 -0.82 -0.96 8.82
CA VAL A 67 -1.58 -1.73 7.81
C VAL A 67 -2.69 -0.81 7.30
N PRO A 68 -2.78 -0.51 6.00
CA PRO A 68 -3.87 0.28 5.45
C PRO A 68 -5.24 -0.31 5.78
N ALA A 69 -6.21 0.54 6.12
CA ALA A 69 -7.61 0.13 6.26
C ALA A 69 -8.23 -0.06 4.87
N VAL A 70 -8.38 -1.31 4.45
CA VAL A 70 -9.05 -1.68 3.19
C VAL A 70 -10.51 -1.98 3.47
N VAL A 71 -11.43 -1.28 2.82
CA VAL A 71 -12.87 -1.44 3.06
C VAL A 71 -13.62 -1.48 1.73
N GLU A 72 -14.35 -2.58 1.49
CA GLU A 72 -15.28 -2.67 0.38
C GLU A 72 -16.58 -1.93 0.69
N MET A 73 -16.96 -1.02 -0.19
CA MET A 73 -18.17 -0.21 -0.09
C MET A 73 -19.31 -0.81 -0.90
N GLN A 74 -20.52 -0.28 -0.77
CA GLN A 74 -21.70 -0.78 -1.49
C GLN A 74 -21.80 -0.32 -2.96
N SER A 75 -21.02 0.69 -3.36
CA SER A 75 -20.93 1.22 -4.73
C SER A 75 -19.67 2.09 -4.88
N GLU A 76 -19.31 2.44 -6.12
CA GLU A 76 -18.22 3.40 -6.38
C GLU A 76 -18.52 4.77 -5.75
N GLY A 77 -19.81 5.16 -5.68
CA GLY A 77 -20.24 6.38 -4.99
C GLY A 77 -20.01 6.30 -3.47
N GLY A 78 -20.20 5.12 -2.88
CA GLY A 78 -19.84 4.85 -1.48
C GLY A 78 -18.34 4.94 -1.24
N ALA A 79 -17.53 4.35 -2.12
CA ALA A 79 -16.07 4.43 -2.09
C ALA A 79 -15.58 5.88 -2.18
N ALA A 80 -16.12 6.67 -3.11
CA ALA A 80 -15.77 8.08 -3.25
C ALA A 80 -16.11 8.89 -1.97
N GLY A 81 -17.27 8.64 -1.35
CA GLY A 81 -17.67 9.28 -0.10
C GLY A 81 -16.76 8.92 1.07
N ALA A 82 -16.38 7.64 1.19
CA ALA A 82 -15.46 7.18 2.22
C ALA A 82 -14.06 7.80 2.06
N VAL A 83 -13.52 7.84 0.83
CA VAL A 83 -12.24 8.52 0.53
C VAL A 83 -12.33 10.01 0.87
N HIS A 84 -13.40 10.69 0.48
CA HIS A 84 -13.62 12.10 0.79
C HIS A 84 -13.59 12.36 2.30
N GLY A 85 -14.32 11.54 3.08
CA GLY A 85 -14.35 11.64 4.53
C GLY A 85 -12.98 11.37 5.17
N ALA A 86 -12.28 10.32 4.73
CA ALA A 86 -10.97 9.94 5.24
C ALA A 86 -9.96 11.10 5.09
N LEU A 87 -9.90 11.68 3.88
CA LEU A 87 -9.06 12.84 3.59
C LEU A 87 -9.42 14.06 4.45
N GLN A 88 -10.72 14.29 4.67
CA GLN A 88 -11.17 15.42 5.50
C GLN A 88 -10.80 15.24 6.98
N THR A 89 -10.68 13.99 7.45
CA THR A 89 -10.30 13.67 8.84
C THR A 89 -8.79 13.54 9.05
N GLY A 90 -7.97 13.65 7.99
CA GLY A 90 -6.51 13.67 8.08
C GLY A 90 -5.84 12.29 8.05
N ALA A 91 -6.47 11.32 7.39
CA ALA A 91 -5.84 10.05 7.00
C ALA A 91 -5.04 10.18 5.68
#